data_AF-A0A549TCV7-F1
#
_entry.id   AF-A0A549TCV7-F1
#
_cell.length_a   1.000
_cell.length_b   1.000
_cell.length_c   1.000
_cell.angle_alpha   90.00
_cell.angle_beta   90.00
_cell.angle_gamma   90.00
#
_symmetry.space_group_name_H-M   'P 1'
#
loop_
_entity.id
_entity.type
_entity.pdbx_description
1 polymer ?
#
loop_
_entity_poly.entity_id
_entity_poly.type
_entity_poly.pdbx_seq_one_letter_code
_entity_poly.pdbx_strand_id
1 'polypeptide(L)' 'MEEFGWFCPGIGYWQSISWPDDETRAAYPPGTVQVPLKPMPTTEYIDWTWSGSEWIGVPRPAEPAP' A
#
# COMPACT_ATOMS: atom_id res chain seq x y z
N MET A 1 4.48 -18.53 3.46
CA MET A 1 3.88 -17.69 2.41
C MET A 1 4.24 -16.29 2.81
N GLU A 2 5.18 -15.67 2.09
CA GLU A 2 5.62 -14.30 2.36
C GLU A 2 4.78 -13.32 1.56
N GLU A 3 4.31 -12.27 2.22
CA GLU A 3 3.57 -11.18 1.60
C GLU A 3 4.54 -10.03 1.27
N PHE A 4 4.35 -9.42 0.11
CA PHE A 4 5.17 -8.30 -0.35
C PHE A 4 4.31 -7.10 -0.70
N GLY A 5 4.66 -5.94 -0.14
CA GLY A 5 4.00 -4.66 -0.41
C GLY A 5 4.64 -3.96 -1.59
N TRP A 6 3.80 -3.42 -2.47
CA TRP A 6 4.22 -2.63 -3.62
C TRP A 6 3.42 -1.34 -3.68
N PHE A 7 4.08 -0.24 -3.99
CA PHE A 7 3.44 1.06 -4.15
C PHE A 7 3.85 1.68 -5.48
N CYS A 8 2.86 2.14 -6.24
CA CYS A 8 3.06 2.98 -7.41
C CYS A 8 2.26 4.28 -7.25
N PRO A 9 2.84 5.46 -7.47
CA PRO A 9 2.12 6.72 -7.36
C PRO A 9 0.92 6.82 -8.34
N GLY A 10 0.95 6.09 -9.45
CA GLY A 10 -0.13 6.09 -10.45
C GLY A 10 -1.28 5.10 -10.18
N ILE A 11 -1.08 4.10 -9.32
CA ILE A 11 -2.06 3.01 -9.09
C ILE A 11 -2.43 2.88 -7.59
N GLY A 12 -1.53 3.28 -6.70
CA GLY A 12 -1.63 3.09 -5.26
C GLY A 12 -0.87 1.86 -4.79
N TYR A 13 -1.34 1.27 -3.70
CA TYR A 13 -0.71 0.15 -3.02
C TYR A 13 -1.39 -1.18 -3.37
N TRP A 14 -0.60 -2.24 -3.54
CA TRP A 14 -1.08 -3.62 -3.65
C TRP A 14 -0.14 -4.59 -2.94
N GLN A 15 -0.63 -5.81 -2.73
CA GLN A 15 0.10 -6.90 -2.08
C GLN A 15 0.18 -8.11 -2.99
N SER A 16 1.32 -8.78 -2.98
CA SER A 16 1.49 -10.10 -3.58
C SER A 16 1.77 -11.14 -2.49
N ILE A 17 1.24 -12.35 -2.68
CA ILE A 17 1.43 -13.51 -1.77
C ILE A 17 2.69 -14.31 -2.07
N SER A 18 3.48 -13.84 -3.03
CA SER A 18 4.73 -14.42 -3.50
C SER A 18 5.59 -13.31 -4.11
N TRP A 19 6.90 -13.57 -4.19
CA TRP A 19 7.81 -12.67 -4.88
C TRP A 19 7.54 -12.72 -6.39
N PRO A 20 7.25 -11.59 -7.03
CA PRO A 20 7.05 -11.56 -8.48
C PRO A 20 8.38 -11.81 -9.23
N ASP A 21 8.31 -12.62 -10.29
CA ASP A 21 9.42 -12.85 -11.19
C ASP A 21 9.84 -11.56 -11.95
N ASP A 22 11.04 -11.57 -12.52
CA ASP A 22 11.62 -10.39 -13.17
C ASP A 22 10.75 -9.85 -14.31
N GLU A 23 10.14 -10.73 -15.12
CA GLU A 23 9.21 -10.34 -16.20
C GLU A 23 7.98 -9.59 -15.65
N THR A 24 7.42 -10.08 -14.54
CA THR A 24 6.27 -9.43 -13.89
C THR A 24 6.67 -8.08 -13.31
N ARG A 25 7.85 -7.99 -12.69
CA ARG A 25 8.39 -6.74 -12.15
C ARG A 25 8.73 -5.74 -13.24
N ALA A 26 9.21 -6.19 -14.39
CA ALA A 26 9.49 -5.35 -15.54
C ALA A 26 8.21 -4.77 -16.16
N ALA A 27 7.09 -5.49 -16.04
CA ALA A 27 5.77 -5.01 -16.44
C ALA A 27 5.12 -4.05 -15.44
N TYR A 28 5.72 -3.84 -14.26
CA TYR A 28 5.19 -2.89 -13.28
C TYR A 28 5.30 -1.46 -13.80
N PRO A 29 4.33 -0.59 -13.46
CA PRO A 29 4.35 0.77 -13.90
C PRO A 29 5.61 1.49 -13.40
N PRO A 30 6.12 2.47 -14.16
CA PRO A 30 7.28 3.26 -13.75
C PRO A 30 7.00 3.96 -12.42
N GLY A 31 7.98 3.92 -11.52
CA GLY A 31 7.84 4.43 -10.15
C GLY A 31 7.23 3.44 -9.16
N THR A 32 6.99 2.20 -9.57
CA THR A 32 6.67 1.11 -8.64
C THR A 32 7.88 0.81 -7.76
N VAL A 33 7.68 0.85 -6.46
CA VAL A 33 8.70 0.52 -5.45
C VAL A 33 8.18 -0.54 -4.50
N GLN A 34 9.09 -1.35 -3.99
CA GLN A 34 8.79 -2.27 -2.91
C GLN A 34 8.70 -1.50 -1.59
N VAL A 35 7.64 -1.73 -0.83
CA VAL A 35 7.37 -1.06 0.45
C VAL A 35 7.02 -2.08 1.54
N PRO A 36 7.16 -1.73 2.83
CA PRO A 36 6.64 -2.55 3.91
C PRO A 36 5.14 -2.79 3.75
N LEU A 37 4.64 -3.90 4.32
CA LEU A 37 3.21 -4.19 4.32
C LEU A 37 2.44 -3.05 4.99
N LYS A 38 1.34 -2.65 4.35
CA LYS A 38 0.39 -1.69 4.88
C LYS A 38 -0.12 -2.21 6.22
N PRO A 39 -0.12 -1.38 7.29
CA PRO A 39 -0.64 -1.79 8.58
C PRO A 39 -2.10 -2.20 8.44
N MET A 40 -2.49 -3.18 9.24
CA MET A 40 -3.88 -3.63 9.29
C MET A 40 -4.77 -2.45 9.70
N PRO A 41 -6.00 -2.34 9.17
CA PRO A 41 -6.95 -1.35 9.65
C PRO A 41 -7.19 -1.59 11.14
N THR A 42 -6.81 -0.61 11.95
CA THR A 42 -7.11 -0.60 13.38
C THR A 42 -8.61 -0.40 13.59
N THR A 43 -9.14 -0.74 14.77
CA THR A 43 -10.51 -0.38 15.18
C THR A 43 -10.80 1.13 15.03
N GLU A 44 -9.76 1.94 15.10
CA GLU A 44 -9.81 3.37 14.82
C GLU A 44 -9.85 3.59 13.30
N TYR A 45 -10.78 4.43 12.85
CA TYR A 45 -10.98 4.85 11.45
C TYR A 45 -9.73 5.57 10.90
N ILE A 46 -8.66 4.82 10.62
CA ILE A 46 -7.38 5.32 10.13
C ILE A 46 -7.14 4.76 8.73
N ASP A 47 -7.00 5.65 7.77
CA ASP A 47 -6.55 5.32 6.42
C ASP A 47 -5.02 5.50 6.33
N TRP A 48 -4.31 4.40 6.13
CA TRP A 48 -2.86 4.46 5.92
C TRP A 48 -2.53 4.88 4.48
N THR A 49 -1.74 5.94 4.37
CA THR A 49 -1.20 6.46 3.10
C THR A 49 0.32 6.36 3.11
N TRP A 50 0.92 5.92 2.00
CA TRP A 50 2.37 5.83 1.88
C TRP A 50 2.97 7.22 1.61
N SER A 51 3.90 7.69 2.46
CA SER A 51 4.56 8.99 2.30
C SER A 51 5.84 8.93 1.44
N GLY A 52 6.22 7.76 0.93
CA GLY A 52 7.50 7.55 0.25
C GLY A 52 8.54 6.85 1.12
N SER A 53 8.45 7.01 2.44
CA SER A 53 9.37 6.40 3.42
C SER A 53 8.66 5.55 4.47
N GLU A 54 7.43 5.91 4.83
CA GLU A 54 6.67 5.27 5.91
C GLU A 54 5.15 5.35 5.65
N TRP A 55 4.40 4.50 6.36
CA TRP A 55 2.94 4.52 6.38
C TRP A 55 2.43 5.58 7.35
N ILE A 56 1.78 6.61 6.81
CA ILE A 56 1.17 7.68 7.60
C ILE A 56 -0.30 7.37 7.80
N GLY A 57 -0.71 7.21 9.05
CA GLY A 57 -2.11 7.03 9.42
C GLY A 57 -2.83 8.38 9.36
N VAL A 58 -3.77 8.50 8.44
CA VAL A 58 -4.64 9.68 8.33
C VAL A 58 -5.97 9.31 8.99
N PRO A 59 -6.40 10.03 10.04
CA PRO A 59 -7.73 9.81 10.60
C PRO A 59 -8.76 10.09 9.51
N ARG A 60 -9.60 9.09 9.20
CA ARG A 60 -10.74 9.30 8.33
C ARG A 60 -11.64 10.33 9.06
N PRO A 61 -12.04 11.43 8.39
CA PRO A 61 -13.05 12.29 8.98
C PRO A 61 -14.27 11.42 9.29
N ALA A 62 -14.82 11.57 10.50
CA ALA A 62 -16.09 10.95 10.81
C ALA A 62 -17.07 11.38 9.72
N GLU A 63 -17.56 10.42 8.92
CA GLU A 63 -18.61 10.72 7.96
C GLU A 63 -19.71 11.45 8.73
N PRO A 64 -20.14 12.66 8.32
CA PRO A 64 -21.31 13.26 8.91
C PRO A 64 -22.45 12.26 8.73
N ALA A 65 -23.10 11.89 9.83
CA ALA A 65 -24.22 10.94 9.80
C ALA A 65 -25.26 11.42 8.76
N PRO A 66 -25.84 10.51 7.95
CA PRO A 66 -26.87 10.86 6.98
C PRO A 66 -28.11 11.47 7.62
#